data_AF-A0AB39ND25-F1
#
_entry.id   AF-A0AB39ND25-F1
#
_cell.length_a   1.000
_cell.length_b   1.000
_cell.length_c   1.000
_cell.angle_alpha   90.00
_cell.angle_beta   90.00
_cell.angle_gamma   90.00
#
_symmetry.space_group_name_H-M   'P 1'
#
loop_
_entity.id
_entity.type
_entity.pdbx_description
1 polymer ?
#
loop_
_entity_poly.entity_id
_entity_poly.type
_entity_poly.pdbx_seq_one_letter_code
_entity_poly.pdbx_strand_id
1 'polypeptide(L)'
;MAVPLAEVVGLVVVLSSAHRGEDAWLIWVAAVLALAGASGAAFVHGLRRWAEFREFGGVSWSAVVRPLLPVYVIGVVLLVPLLLRDFDAWRGAVLIVLASAGLSPAAATMVAVGRTTAVRADVAAAAPGLQVDHLIRAGRLLQSLLSVGGGIVALLVVVEATSQRMTGHVSVETTLVFGANSSALVAIVYVPIAARLRQRGMELVDICHPLGPVGPGELADVLDQRSRIEAALRVDRTVFSDIQTNLAVVGPLLAAAASVFLSR
;
A
#
# COMPACT_ATOMS: atom_id res chain seq x y z
N MET A 1 -5.08 16.81 13.81
CA MET A 1 -6.28 16.29 14.51
C MET A 1 -6.68 14.86 14.11
N ALA A 2 -6.23 14.30 12.98
CA ALA A 2 -6.63 12.92 12.60
C ALA A 2 -6.06 11.81 13.49
N VAL A 3 -4.79 11.92 13.93
CA VAL A 3 -4.13 10.94 14.81
C VAL A 3 -4.87 10.76 16.16
N PRO A 4 -5.13 11.82 16.95
CA PRO A 4 -5.79 11.65 18.24
C PRO A 4 -7.22 11.13 18.10
N LEU A 5 -7.92 11.46 17.00
CA LEU A 5 -9.26 10.93 16.76
C LEU A 5 -9.23 9.42 16.48
N ALA A 6 -8.28 8.95 15.67
CA ALA A 6 -8.10 7.53 15.43
C ALA A 6 -7.76 6.77 16.72
N GLU A 7 -6.85 7.31 17.54
CA GLU A 7 -6.50 6.74 18.85
C GLU A 7 -7.70 6.65 19.80
N VAL A 8 -8.53 7.69 19.86
CA VAL A 8 -9.78 7.68 20.66
C VAL A 8 -10.71 6.57 20.18
N VAL A 9 -10.89 6.40 18.85
CA VAL A 9 -11.70 5.30 18.30
C VAL A 9 -11.12 3.94 18.69
N GLY A 10 -9.79 3.77 18.58
CA GLY A 10 -9.10 2.56 19.02
C GLY A 10 -9.32 2.27 20.51
N LEU A 11 -9.24 3.30 21.35
CA LEU A 11 -9.50 3.19 22.80
C LEU A 11 -10.95 2.78 23.08
N VAL A 12 -11.94 3.35 22.38
CA VAL A 12 -13.34 2.94 22.51
C VAL A 12 -13.53 1.47 22.11
N VAL A 13 -12.91 1.03 21.02
CA VAL A 13 -12.94 -0.38 20.60
C VAL A 13 -12.34 -1.28 21.68
N VAL A 14 -11.18 -0.92 22.24
CA VAL A 14 -10.52 -1.67 23.31
C VAL A 14 -11.38 -1.74 24.57
N LEU A 15 -11.87 -0.59 25.03
CA LEU A 15 -12.68 -0.50 26.26
C LEU A 15 -14.03 -1.19 26.09
N SER A 16 -14.57 -1.29 24.88
CA SER A 16 -15.81 -2.01 24.65
C SER A 16 -15.68 -3.53 24.71
N SER A 17 -14.46 -4.10 24.71
CA SER A 17 -14.22 -5.55 24.65
C SER A 17 -14.68 -6.27 25.92
N ALA A 18 -15.43 -7.36 25.75
CA ALA A 18 -15.90 -8.23 26.82
C ALA A 18 -14.85 -9.26 27.29
N HIS A 19 -13.83 -9.52 26.47
CA HIS A 19 -12.84 -10.58 26.65
C HIS A 19 -11.58 -10.10 27.38
N ARG A 20 -11.72 -9.23 28.40
CA ARG A 20 -10.56 -8.60 29.09
C ARG A 20 -9.73 -9.56 29.94
N GLY A 21 -10.26 -10.75 30.24
CA GLY A 21 -9.61 -11.77 31.05
C GLY A 21 -8.76 -12.77 30.25
N GLU A 22 -8.78 -12.71 28.92
CA GLU A 22 -8.07 -13.66 28.07
C GLU A 22 -6.58 -13.30 27.92
N ASP A 23 -5.70 -14.31 27.89
CA ASP A 23 -4.23 -14.10 27.73
C ASP A 23 -3.88 -13.30 26.46
N ALA A 24 -4.67 -13.48 25.39
CA ALA A 24 -4.48 -12.80 24.12
C ALA A 24 -4.97 -11.34 24.13
N TRP A 25 -5.69 -10.90 25.16
CA TRP A 25 -6.28 -9.56 25.23
C TRP A 25 -5.21 -8.46 25.18
N LEU A 26 -4.11 -8.59 25.91
CA LEU A 26 -3.05 -7.58 25.91
C LEU A 26 -2.41 -7.40 24.53
N ILE A 27 -2.21 -8.49 23.79
CA ILE A 27 -1.65 -8.47 22.43
C ILE A 27 -2.66 -7.81 21.48
N TRP A 28 -3.94 -8.17 21.59
CA TRP A 28 -5.01 -7.57 20.80
C TRP A 28 -5.14 -6.06 21.07
N VAL A 29 -5.10 -5.62 22.33
CA VAL A 29 -5.13 -4.19 22.69
C VAL A 29 -3.96 -3.43 22.07
N ALA A 30 -2.74 -3.96 22.20
CA ALA A 30 -1.56 -3.34 21.60
C ALA A 30 -1.71 -3.23 20.07
N ALA A 31 -2.20 -4.30 19.41
CA ALA A 31 -2.40 -4.32 17.97
C ALA A 31 -3.49 -3.34 17.51
N VAL A 32 -4.61 -3.24 18.22
CA VAL A 32 -5.70 -2.30 17.93
C VAL A 32 -5.23 -0.84 18.06
N LEU A 33 -4.53 -0.51 19.15
CA LEU A 33 -4.00 0.84 19.34
C LEU A 33 -2.92 1.19 18.31
N ALA A 34 -2.04 0.24 17.99
CA ALA A 34 -1.04 0.41 16.94
C ALA A 34 -1.69 0.61 15.57
N LEU A 35 -2.73 -0.17 15.23
CA LEU A 35 -3.50 -0.01 13.99
C LEU A 35 -4.16 1.36 13.91
N ALA A 36 -4.76 1.82 15.02
CA ALA A 36 -5.43 3.11 15.08
C ALA A 36 -4.44 4.27 14.90
N GLY A 37 -3.32 4.25 15.64
CA GLY A 37 -2.25 5.23 15.49
C GLY A 37 -1.61 5.21 14.10
N ALA A 38 -1.32 4.03 13.55
CA ALA A 38 -0.78 3.86 12.21
C ALA A 38 -1.74 4.37 11.13
N SER A 39 -3.05 4.11 11.27
CA SER A 39 -4.08 4.59 10.34
C SER A 39 -4.19 6.11 10.37
N GLY A 40 -4.18 6.72 11.55
CA GLY A 40 -4.17 8.18 11.70
C GLY A 40 -2.91 8.82 11.12
N ALA A 41 -1.74 8.21 11.36
CA ALA A 41 -0.46 8.67 10.81
C ALA A 41 -0.41 8.54 9.28
N ALA A 42 -0.87 7.41 8.73
CA ALA A 42 -0.98 7.16 7.30
C ALA A 42 -1.92 8.17 6.62
N PHE A 43 -3.02 8.52 7.27
CA PHE A 43 -3.95 9.54 6.78
C PHE A 43 -3.27 10.89 6.63
N VAL A 44 -2.60 11.36 7.68
CA VAL A 44 -1.87 12.65 7.68
C VAL A 44 -0.73 12.61 6.66
N HIS A 45 0.00 11.51 6.60
CA HIS A 45 1.07 11.33 5.62
C HIS A 45 0.54 11.42 4.19
N GLY A 46 -0.52 10.67 3.87
CA GLY A 46 -1.14 10.69 2.54
C GLY A 46 -1.72 12.06 2.18
N LEU A 47 -2.32 12.78 3.13
CA LEU A 47 -2.79 14.16 2.88
C LEU A 47 -1.65 15.14 2.58
N ARG A 48 -0.53 15.06 3.31
CA ARG A 48 0.65 15.89 3.04
C ARG A 48 1.21 15.61 1.64
N ARG A 49 1.31 14.33 1.27
CA ARG A 49 1.76 13.92 -0.06
C ARG A 49 0.80 14.33 -1.16
N TRP A 50 -0.51 14.27 -0.90
CA TRP A 50 -1.52 14.76 -1.83
C TRP A 50 -1.40 16.29 -2.02
N ALA A 51 -1.15 17.05 -0.95
CA ALA A 51 -0.96 18.49 -1.03
C ALA A 51 0.29 18.86 -1.86
N GLU A 52 1.43 18.23 -1.58
CA GLU A 52 2.66 18.36 -2.40
C GLU A 52 2.38 18.02 -3.86
N PHE A 53 1.60 16.96 -4.12
CA PHE A 53 1.27 16.55 -5.48
C PHE A 53 0.40 17.58 -6.23
N ARG A 54 -0.53 18.25 -5.54
CA ARG A 54 -1.40 19.27 -6.16
C ARG A 54 -0.61 20.46 -6.69
N GLU A 55 0.55 20.77 -6.12
CA GLU A 55 1.44 21.83 -6.57
C GLU A 55 2.03 21.54 -7.97
N PHE A 56 2.10 20.27 -8.38
CA PHE A 56 2.64 19.86 -9.68
C PHE A 56 1.62 19.85 -10.84
N GLY A 57 0.44 20.47 -10.68
CA GLY A 57 -0.55 20.57 -11.77
C GLY A 57 -1.74 19.65 -11.59
N GLY A 58 -2.53 19.96 -10.54
CA GLY A 58 -3.59 19.13 -9.96
C GLY A 58 -4.42 18.28 -10.93
N VAL A 59 -4.57 17.00 -10.57
CA VAL A 59 -5.55 16.08 -11.15
C VAL A 59 -6.90 16.36 -10.49
N SER A 60 -7.98 16.32 -11.27
CA SER A 60 -9.34 16.47 -10.73
C SER A 60 -9.64 15.34 -9.72
N TRP A 61 -10.28 15.68 -8.60
CA TRP A 61 -10.61 14.69 -7.57
C TRP A 61 -11.47 13.54 -8.12
N SER A 62 -12.37 13.83 -9.05
CA SER A 62 -13.22 12.84 -9.73
C SER A 62 -12.41 11.82 -10.54
N ALA A 63 -11.29 12.23 -11.14
CA ALA A 63 -10.39 11.33 -11.84
C ALA A 63 -9.70 10.33 -10.90
N VAL A 64 -9.52 10.67 -9.63
CA VAL A 64 -8.89 9.80 -8.63
C VAL A 64 -9.91 8.93 -7.90
N VAL A 65 -11.10 9.45 -7.57
CA VAL A 65 -12.14 8.69 -6.86
C VAL A 65 -12.71 7.57 -7.72
N ARG A 66 -12.95 7.82 -9.02
CA ARG A 66 -13.59 6.85 -9.91
C ARG A 66 -12.89 5.47 -9.99
N PRO A 67 -11.55 5.38 -10.13
CA PRO A 67 -10.85 4.09 -10.10
C PRO A 67 -10.73 3.48 -8.69
N LEU A 68 -10.81 4.28 -7.62
CA LEU A 68 -10.73 3.76 -6.25
C LEU A 68 -12.06 3.19 -5.75
N LEU A 69 -13.19 3.76 -6.18
CA LEU A 69 -14.52 3.30 -5.79
C LEU A 69 -14.72 1.78 -5.95
N PRO A 70 -14.43 1.14 -7.11
CA PRO A 70 -14.62 -0.30 -7.25
C PRO A 70 -13.71 -1.10 -6.31
N VAL A 71 -12.48 -0.63 -6.04
CA VAL A 71 -11.56 -1.31 -5.11
C VAL A 71 -12.13 -1.30 -3.69
N TYR A 72 -12.67 -0.17 -3.24
CA TYR A 72 -13.35 -0.09 -1.94
C TYR A 72 -14.60 -0.96 -1.89
N VAL A 73 -15.44 -0.93 -2.94
CA VAL A 73 -16.65 -1.77 -3.01
C VAL A 73 -16.28 -3.26 -2.95
N ILE A 74 -15.30 -3.70 -3.74
CA ILE A 74 -14.81 -5.08 -3.72
C ILE A 74 -14.26 -5.43 -2.34
N GLY A 75 -13.47 -4.54 -1.73
CA GLY A 75 -12.92 -4.76 -0.39
C GLY A 75 -14.01 -4.93 0.67
N VAL A 76 -15.04 -4.07 0.66
CA VAL A 76 -16.19 -4.20 1.54
C VAL A 76 -16.93 -5.52 1.28
N VAL A 77 -17.21 -5.87 0.02
CA VAL A 77 -17.92 -7.11 -0.34
C VAL A 77 -17.13 -8.36 0.08
N LEU A 78 -15.80 -8.34 0.01
CA LEU A 78 -14.96 -9.48 0.42
C LEU A 78 -14.80 -9.58 1.94
N LEU A 79 -14.67 -8.45 2.63
CA LEU A 79 -14.35 -8.44 4.06
C LEU A 79 -15.60 -8.46 4.97
N VAL A 80 -16.72 -7.86 4.55
CA VAL A 80 -17.94 -7.81 5.37
C VAL A 80 -18.54 -9.18 5.69
N PRO A 81 -18.64 -10.14 4.75
CA PRO A 81 -19.16 -11.48 5.07
C PRO A 81 -18.29 -12.24 6.07
N LEU A 82 -16.96 -12.01 6.04
CA LEU A 82 -16.03 -12.58 7.01
C LEU A 82 -16.29 -12.03 8.43
N LEU A 83 -16.66 -10.74 8.52
CA LEU A 83 -16.96 -10.07 9.79
C LEU A 83 -18.34 -10.42 10.36
N LEU A 84 -19.36 -10.57 9.51
CA LEU A 84 -20.75 -10.80 9.93
C LEU A 84 -21.00 -12.17 10.57
N ARG A 85 -19.99 -13.04 10.64
CA ARG A 85 -20.12 -14.37 11.26
C ARG A 85 -20.18 -14.34 12.80
N ASP A 86 -19.69 -13.28 13.45
CA ASP A 86 -19.60 -13.23 14.92
C ASP A 86 -20.35 -12.03 15.54
N PHE A 87 -20.87 -12.18 16.75
CA PHE A 87 -21.57 -11.11 17.51
C PHE A 87 -20.68 -9.89 17.82
N ASP A 88 -19.35 -10.02 17.72
CA ASP A 88 -18.37 -8.94 17.85
C ASP A 88 -18.01 -8.26 16.50
N ALA A 89 -18.75 -8.55 15.43
CA ALA A 89 -18.57 -8.05 14.06
C ALA A 89 -18.35 -6.53 13.96
N TRP A 90 -19.01 -5.76 14.82
CA TRP A 90 -18.96 -4.30 14.74
C TRP A 90 -17.56 -3.74 15.05
N ARG A 91 -16.79 -4.38 15.95
CA ARG A 91 -15.42 -3.93 16.27
C ARG A 91 -14.51 -4.12 15.07
N GLY A 92 -14.55 -5.29 14.45
CA GLY A 92 -13.81 -5.58 13.23
C GLY A 92 -14.20 -4.63 12.08
N ALA A 93 -15.50 -4.37 11.92
CA ALA A 93 -15.99 -3.39 10.94
C ALA A 93 -15.44 -1.98 11.20
N VAL A 94 -15.44 -1.49 12.45
CA VAL A 94 -14.86 -0.20 12.81
C VAL A 94 -13.37 -0.14 12.49
N LEU A 95 -12.61 -1.19 12.78
CA LEU A 95 -11.17 -1.23 12.52
C LEU A 95 -10.84 -1.29 11.02
N ILE A 96 -11.66 -1.99 10.22
CA ILE A 96 -11.54 -2.01 8.76
C ILE A 96 -11.88 -0.65 8.17
N VAL A 97 -12.94 0.00 8.65
CA VAL A 97 -13.28 1.37 8.24
C VAL A 97 -12.15 2.33 8.60
N LEU A 98 -11.57 2.21 9.79
CA LEU A 98 -10.45 3.03 10.25
C LEU A 98 -9.21 2.84 9.37
N ALA A 99 -8.82 1.59 9.09
CA ALA A 99 -7.71 1.25 8.21
C ALA A 99 -7.95 1.76 6.77
N SER A 100 -9.15 1.54 6.24
CA SER A 100 -9.55 1.98 4.89
C SER A 100 -9.55 3.50 4.76
N ALA A 101 -10.06 4.21 5.77
CA ALA A 101 -10.03 5.66 5.84
C ALA A 101 -8.58 6.16 5.93
N GLY A 102 -7.75 5.53 6.77
CA GLY A 102 -6.32 5.84 6.93
C GLY A 102 -5.52 5.73 5.64
N LEU A 103 -5.79 4.69 4.84
CA LEU A 103 -5.13 4.44 3.56
C LEU A 103 -5.71 5.25 2.39
N SER A 104 -6.88 5.87 2.55
CA SER A 104 -7.55 6.56 1.44
C SER A 104 -6.74 7.70 0.81
N PRO A 105 -6.06 8.58 1.56
CA PRO A 105 -5.28 9.65 0.93
C PRO A 105 -4.02 9.10 0.26
N ALA A 106 -3.45 8.02 0.81
CA ALA A 106 -2.32 7.33 0.21
C ALA A 106 -2.72 6.72 -1.14
N ALA A 107 -3.82 5.95 -1.18
CA ALA A 107 -4.35 5.36 -2.41
C ALA A 107 -4.71 6.43 -3.46
N ALA A 108 -5.31 7.54 -3.02
CA ALA A 108 -5.59 8.68 -3.88
C ALA A 108 -4.30 9.25 -4.51
N THR A 109 -3.25 9.43 -3.70
CA THR A 109 -1.95 9.94 -4.16
C THR A 109 -1.30 8.97 -5.16
N MET A 110 -1.33 7.66 -4.91
CA MET A 110 -0.81 6.67 -5.86
C MET A 110 -1.51 6.81 -7.21
N VAL A 111 -2.84 6.81 -7.23
CA VAL A 111 -3.63 6.91 -8.47
C VAL A 111 -3.35 8.22 -9.21
N ALA A 112 -3.20 9.32 -8.46
CA ALA A 112 -2.82 10.62 -8.99
C ALA A 112 -1.49 10.53 -9.75
N VAL A 113 -0.46 9.97 -9.11
CA VAL A 113 0.88 9.77 -9.70
C VAL A 113 0.77 9.02 -11.02
N GLY A 114 0.06 7.88 -11.01
CA GLY A 114 -0.14 7.04 -12.19
C GLY A 114 -0.95 7.68 -13.33
N ARG A 115 -1.70 8.76 -13.06
CA ARG A 115 -2.38 9.55 -14.10
C ARG A 115 -1.53 10.69 -14.62
N THR A 116 -0.79 11.40 -13.75
CA THR A 116 0.11 12.46 -14.22
C THR A 116 1.23 11.95 -15.09
N THR A 117 1.75 10.75 -14.80
CA THR A 117 2.76 10.11 -15.64
C THR A 117 2.20 9.68 -17.01
N ALA A 118 0.89 9.45 -17.09
CA ALA A 118 0.22 9.21 -18.36
C ALA A 118 0.05 10.52 -19.16
N VAL A 119 -0.48 11.57 -18.53
CA VAL A 119 -0.80 12.86 -19.18
C VAL A 119 0.44 13.66 -19.58
N ARG A 120 1.51 13.65 -18.79
CA ARG A 120 2.72 14.42 -19.09
C ARG A 120 3.59 13.83 -20.19
N ALA A 121 3.34 12.59 -20.59
CA ALA A 121 4.07 12.00 -21.71
C ALA A 121 3.72 12.64 -23.06
N ASP A 122 2.53 13.23 -23.17
CA ASP A 122 2.12 13.97 -24.35
C ASP A 122 2.82 15.35 -24.44
N VAL A 123 3.41 15.81 -23.34
CA VAL A 123 4.20 17.06 -23.27
C VAL A 123 5.69 16.71 -23.40
N ALA A 124 6.05 16.11 -24.53
CA ALA A 124 7.40 15.63 -24.87
C ALA A 124 8.49 16.73 -24.94
N ALA A 125 8.18 17.99 -24.62
CA ALA A 125 9.09 19.13 -24.70
C ALA A 125 9.81 19.48 -23.38
N ALA A 126 9.50 18.80 -22.27
CA ALA A 126 10.20 19.05 -21.00
C ALA A 126 11.62 18.42 -21.01
N ALA A 127 12.62 19.13 -20.46
CA ALA A 127 14.00 18.65 -20.38
C ALA A 127 14.08 17.23 -19.77
N PRO A 128 14.76 16.26 -20.42
CA PRO A 128 14.78 14.86 -19.99
C PRO A 128 15.20 14.66 -18.52
N GLY A 129 16.14 15.48 -18.02
CA GLY A 129 16.57 15.43 -16.63
C GLY A 129 15.44 15.71 -15.62
N LEU A 130 14.51 16.61 -15.94
CA LEU A 130 13.34 16.88 -15.09
C LEU A 130 12.36 15.70 -15.09
N GLN A 131 12.23 14.99 -16.22
CA GLN A 131 11.38 13.81 -16.32
C GLN A 131 11.95 12.64 -15.50
N VAL A 132 13.27 12.43 -15.56
CA VAL A 132 13.97 11.42 -14.74
C VAL A 132 13.77 11.70 -13.26
N ASP A 133 14.01 12.94 -12.81
CA ASP A 133 13.82 13.33 -11.40
C ASP A 133 12.37 13.11 -10.94
N HIS A 134 11.38 13.46 -11.78
CA HIS A 134 9.97 13.19 -11.49
C HIS A 134 9.65 11.71 -11.35
N LEU A 135 10.15 10.85 -12.24
CA LEU A 135 9.92 9.39 -12.17
C LEU A 135 10.57 8.78 -10.93
N ILE A 136 11.79 9.19 -10.59
CA ILE A 136 12.48 8.74 -9.38
C ILE A 136 11.70 9.14 -8.12
N ARG A 137 11.24 10.39 -8.03
CA ARG A 137 10.43 10.87 -6.90
C ARG A 137 9.10 10.12 -6.81
N ALA A 138 8.42 9.91 -7.94
CA ALA A 138 7.18 9.15 -8.03
C ALA A 138 7.37 7.69 -7.56
N GLY A 139 8.45 7.03 -7.98
CA GLY A 139 8.78 5.66 -7.57
C GLY A 139 9.07 5.55 -6.06
N ARG A 140 9.85 6.48 -5.49
CA ARG A 140 10.10 6.52 -4.03
C ARG A 140 8.82 6.74 -3.24
N LEU A 141 7.96 7.64 -3.70
CA LEU A 141 6.69 7.93 -3.07
C LEU A 141 5.76 6.70 -3.12
N LEU A 142 5.66 6.04 -4.28
CA LEU A 142 4.85 4.84 -4.43
C LEU A 142 5.32 3.72 -3.48
N GLN A 143 6.63 3.50 -3.36
CA GLN A 143 7.19 2.51 -2.42
C GLN A 143 6.97 2.87 -0.96
N SER A 144 7.13 4.14 -0.59
CA SER A 144 6.84 4.61 0.77
C SER A 144 5.37 4.35 1.13
N LEU A 145 4.44 4.64 0.21
CA LEU A 145 3.02 4.42 0.43
C LEU A 145 2.67 2.92 0.46
N LEU A 146 3.36 2.09 -0.34
CA LEU A 146 3.21 0.63 -0.29
C LEU A 146 3.65 0.06 1.05
N SER A 147 4.79 0.53 1.59
CA SER A 147 5.30 0.12 2.90
C SER A 147 4.30 0.44 4.02
N VAL A 148 3.73 1.66 4.01
CA VAL A 148 2.68 2.07 4.96
C VAL A 148 1.41 1.21 4.80
N GLY A 149 0.98 0.97 3.55
CA GLY A 149 -0.15 0.11 3.22
C GLY A 149 0.00 -1.30 3.78
N GLY A 150 1.16 -1.90 3.55
CA GLY A 150 1.51 -3.22 4.08
C GLY A 150 1.55 -3.30 5.59
N GLY A 151 2.10 -2.28 6.26
CA GLY A 151 2.11 -2.21 7.72
C GLY A 151 0.71 -2.19 8.31
N ILE A 152 -0.20 -1.42 7.72
CA ILE A 152 -1.62 -1.38 8.14
C ILE A 152 -2.30 -2.73 7.90
N VAL A 153 -2.08 -3.37 6.75
CA VAL A 153 -2.62 -4.72 6.47
C VAL A 153 -2.08 -5.75 7.46
N ALA A 154 -0.78 -5.71 7.78
CA ALA A 154 -0.18 -6.62 8.75
C ALA A 154 -0.80 -6.45 10.15
N LEU A 155 -0.96 -5.20 10.61
CA LEU A 155 -1.63 -4.91 11.87
C LEU A 155 -3.08 -5.39 11.89
N LEU A 156 -3.81 -5.20 10.78
CA LEU A 156 -5.18 -5.68 10.64
C LEU A 156 -5.28 -7.21 10.76
N VAL A 157 -4.34 -7.94 10.14
CA VAL A 157 -4.25 -9.42 10.26
C VAL A 157 -3.92 -9.85 11.68
N VAL A 158 -3.01 -9.15 12.37
CA VAL A 158 -2.68 -9.45 13.78
C VAL A 158 -3.88 -9.21 14.68
N VAL A 159 -4.61 -8.11 14.49
CA VAL A 159 -5.85 -7.82 15.22
C VAL A 159 -6.88 -8.93 15.00
N GLU A 160 -7.10 -9.36 13.76
CA GLU A 160 -8.04 -10.43 13.43
C GLU A 160 -7.62 -11.76 14.07
N ALA A 161 -6.37 -12.17 13.92
CA ALA A 161 -5.85 -13.42 14.47
C ALA A 161 -5.94 -13.46 16.00
N THR A 162 -5.61 -12.33 16.66
CA THR A 162 -5.72 -12.23 18.13
C THR A 162 -7.17 -12.16 18.60
N SER A 163 -8.07 -11.54 17.83
CA SER A 163 -9.51 -11.55 18.09
C SER A 163 -10.09 -12.97 18.03
N GLN A 164 -9.74 -13.74 17.00
CA GLN A 164 -10.15 -15.16 16.87
C GLN A 164 -9.64 -16.03 18.02
N ARG A 165 -8.43 -15.74 18.52
CA ARG A 165 -7.88 -16.43 19.70
C ARG A 165 -8.66 -16.13 20.97
N MET A 166 -9.09 -14.88 21.16
CA MET A 166 -9.89 -14.48 22.32
C MET A 166 -11.30 -15.07 22.32
N THR A 167 -11.88 -15.32 21.14
CA THR A 167 -13.20 -15.93 21.01
C THR A 167 -13.16 -17.46 20.97
N GLY A 168 -11.98 -18.08 21.01
CA GLY A 168 -11.80 -19.54 20.89
C GLY A 168 -12.03 -20.09 19.48
N HIS A 169 -12.28 -19.25 18.49
CA HIS A 169 -12.56 -19.63 17.09
C HIS A 169 -11.31 -19.47 16.21
N VAL A 170 -10.22 -20.17 16.57
CA VAL A 170 -8.96 -20.09 15.81
C VAL A 170 -9.11 -20.82 14.48
N SER A 171 -9.30 -20.06 13.40
CA SER A 171 -9.35 -20.56 12.04
C SER A 171 -8.17 -20.03 11.22
N VAL A 172 -7.17 -20.89 11.01
CA VAL A 172 -6.01 -20.57 10.18
C VAL A 172 -6.44 -20.19 8.77
N GLU A 173 -7.44 -20.89 8.23
CA GLU A 173 -7.99 -20.62 6.90
C GLU A 173 -8.58 -19.20 6.82
N THR A 174 -9.38 -18.79 7.82
CA THR A 174 -10.01 -17.47 7.84
C THR A 174 -8.97 -16.36 7.92
N THR A 175 -7.97 -16.50 8.79
CA THR A 175 -6.87 -15.52 8.92
C THR A 175 -6.05 -15.41 7.63
N LEU A 176 -5.75 -16.53 6.98
CA LEU A 176 -5.02 -16.55 5.71
C LEU A 176 -5.83 -15.90 4.58
N VAL A 177 -7.11 -16.25 4.44
CA VAL A 177 -8.01 -15.65 3.43
C VAL A 177 -8.15 -14.15 3.66
N PHE A 178 -8.29 -13.72 4.91
CA PHE A 178 -8.37 -12.30 5.27
C PHE A 178 -7.09 -11.53 4.89
N GLY A 179 -5.92 -12.07 5.24
CA GLY A 179 -4.63 -11.48 4.90
C GLY A 179 -4.35 -11.46 3.39
N ALA A 180 -4.71 -12.53 2.69
CA ALA A 180 -4.61 -12.63 1.23
C ALA A 180 -5.51 -11.61 0.53
N ASN A 181 -6.78 -11.50 0.93
CA ASN A 181 -7.72 -10.52 0.37
C ASN A 181 -7.24 -9.08 0.61
N SER A 182 -6.81 -8.77 1.83
CA SER A 182 -6.31 -7.43 2.17
C SER A 182 -5.05 -7.07 1.37
N SER A 183 -4.13 -8.02 1.20
CA SER A 183 -2.92 -7.83 0.39
C SER A 183 -3.24 -7.68 -1.10
N ALA A 184 -4.21 -8.46 -1.60
CA ALA A 184 -4.68 -8.38 -2.98
C ALA A 184 -5.27 -6.99 -3.29
N LEU A 185 -6.02 -6.40 -2.37
CA LEU A 185 -6.55 -5.03 -2.54
C LEU A 185 -5.42 -4.00 -2.69
N VAL A 186 -4.37 -4.09 -1.86
CA VAL A 186 -3.19 -3.20 -1.99
C VAL A 186 -2.50 -3.43 -3.34
N ALA A 187 -2.34 -4.69 -3.76
CA ALA A 187 -1.72 -5.04 -5.03
C ALA A 187 -2.51 -4.51 -6.24
N ILE A 188 -3.84 -4.62 -6.23
CA ILE A 188 -4.73 -4.11 -7.30
C ILE A 188 -4.53 -2.60 -7.52
N VAL A 189 -4.29 -1.84 -6.45
CA VAL A 189 -4.00 -0.40 -6.56
C VAL A 189 -2.56 -0.18 -7.04
N TYR A 190 -1.59 -0.85 -6.43
CA TYR A 190 -0.16 -0.61 -6.66
C TYR A 190 0.33 -1.07 -8.05
N VAL A 191 0.01 -2.30 -8.46
CA VAL A 191 0.54 -2.97 -9.66
C VAL A 191 0.35 -2.15 -10.93
N PRO A 192 -0.85 -1.64 -11.29
CA PRO A 192 -1.02 -0.90 -12.53
C PRO A 192 -0.23 0.42 -12.54
N ILE A 193 0.00 1.02 -11.38
CA ILE A 193 0.71 2.29 -11.24
C ILE A 193 2.22 2.05 -11.37
N ALA A 194 2.73 1.00 -10.72
CA ALA A 194 4.11 0.56 -10.86
C ALA A 194 4.43 0.18 -12.32
N ALA A 195 3.53 -0.55 -12.98
CA ALA A 195 3.67 -0.91 -14.39
C ALA A 195 3.79 0.32 -15.30
N ARG A 196 2.94 1.34 -15.09
CA ARG A 196 3.00 2.60 -15.85
C ARG A 196 4.28 3.38 -15.60
N LEU A 197 4.73 3.48 -14.35
CA LEU A 197 6.00 4.13 -14.02
C LEU A 197 7.17 3.43 -14.71
N ARG A 198 7.16 2.10 -14.72
CA ARG A 198 8.19 1.29 -15.38
C ARG A 198 8.19 1.50 -16.88
N GLN A 199 7.02 1.46 -17.52
CA GLN A 199 6.88 1.70 -18.94
C GLN A 199 7.42 3.09 -19.32
N ARG A 200 7.07 4.13 -18.55
CA ARG A 200 7.61 5.48 -18.79
C ARG A 200 9.11 5.58 -18.53
N GLY A 201 9.62 4.85 -17.54
CA GLY A 201 11.05 4.76 -17.30
C GLY A 201 11.78 4.14 -18.50
N MET A 202 11.25 3.07 -19.08
CA MET A 202 11.79 2.45 -20.30
C MET A 202 11.78 3.41 -21.49
N GLU A 203 10.64 4.06 -21.75
CA GLU A 203 10.54 5.03 -22.84
C GLU A 203 11.54 6.20 -22.68
N LEU A 204 11.74 6.68 -21.46
CA LEU A 204 12.70 7.76 -21.20
C LEU A 204 14.15 7.31 -21.37
N VAL A 205 14.47 6.07 -20.97
CA VAL A 205 15.77 5.45 -21.25
C VAL A 205 16.00 5.34 -22.75
N ASP A 206 15.00 4.92 -23.52
CA ASP A 206 15.07 4.81 -24.98
C ASP A 206 15.26 6.18 -25.66
N ILE A 207 14.61 7.22 -25.15
CA ILE A 207 14.77 8.60 -25.66
C ILE A 207 16.17 9.14 -25.35
N CYS A 208 16.69 8.92 -24.14
CA CYS A 208 17.98 9.48 -23.72
C CYS A 208 19.18 8.70 -24.29
N HIS A 209 19.06 7.37 -24.40
CA HIS A 209 20.12 6.47 -24.84
C HIS A 209 19.57 5.45 -25.85
N PRO A 210 19.25 5.89 -27.08
CA PRO A 210 18.76 5.00 -28.12
C PRO A 210 19.85 3.99 -28.53
N LEU A 211 19.47 2.72 -28.63
CA LEU A 211 20.32 1.65 -29.17
C LEU A 211 20.34 1.76 -30.71
N GLY A 212 20.88 2.87 -31.22
CA GLY A 212 21.11 3.06 -32.65
C GLY A 212 22.27 2.19 -33.17
N PRO A 213 22.69 2.36 -34.43
CA PRO A 213 23.90 1.73 -34.96
C PRO A 213 25.13 2.33 -34.28
N VAL A 214 25.49 1.80 -33.11
CA VAL A 214 26.69 2.14 -32.35
C VAL A 214 27.82 1.20 -32.77
N GLY A 215 29.04 1.72 -32.93
CA GLY A 215 30.19 0.90 -33.25
C GLY A 215 30.49 -0.12 -32.13
N PRO A 216 31.05 -1.30 -32.44
CA PRO A 216 31.29 -2.36 -31.45
C PRO A 216 32.20 -1.93 -30.28
N GLY A 217 33.06 -0.92 -30.48
CA GLY A 217 33.91 -0.35 -29.41
C GLY A 217 33.17 0.58 -28.43
N GLU A 218 32.06 1.19 -28.84
CA GLU A 218 31.27 2.12 -28.00
C GLU A 218 30.04 1.46 -27.38
N LEU A 219 29.66 0.27 -27.88
CA LEU A 219 28.49 -0.45 -27.43
C LEU A 219 28.53 -0.78 -25.93
N ALA A 220 29.69 -1.16 -25.40
CA ALA A 220 29.85 -1.49 -23.98
C ALA A 220 29.56 -0.28 -23.07
N ASP A 221 30.06 0.90 -23.44
CA ASP A 221 29.87 2.12 -22.67
C ASP A 221 28.41 2.61 -22.72
N VAL A 222 27.77 2.51 -23.89
CA VAL A 222 26.35 2.85 -24.05
C VAL A 222 25.47 1.90 -23.22
N LEU A 223 25.77 0.60 -23.22
CA LEU A 223 25.05 -0.38 -22.40
C LEU A 223 25.25 -0.15 -20.89
N ASP A 224 26.46 0.20 -20.45
CA ASP A 224 26.73 0.51 -19.05
C ASP A 224 25.95 1.76 -18.61
N GLN A 225 26.00 2.85 -19.39
CA GLN A 225 25.23 4.06 -19.10
C GLN A 225 23.73 3.79 -19.04
N ARG A 226 23.22 3.00 -19.99
CA ARG A 226 21.82 2.58 -20.02
C ARG A 226 21.44 1.79 -18.76
N SER A 227 22.25 0.80 -18.39
CA SER A 227 22.02 -0.03 -17.20
C SER A 227 22.00 0.79 -15.90
N ARG A 228 22.85 1.82 -15.79
CA ARG A 228 22.87 2.73 -14.64
C ARG A 228 21.59 3.55 -14.53
N ILE A 229 21.04 4.01 -15.66
CA ILE A 229 19.78 4.77 -15.68
C ILE A 229 18.59 3.84 -15.40
N GLU A 230 18.57 2.64 -15.98
CA GLU A 230 17.55 1.63 -15.69
C GLU A 230 17.53 1.26 -14.21
N ALA A 231 18.70 1.05 -13.59
CA ALA A 231 18.83 0.81 -12.15
C ALA A 231 18.40 2.02 -11.30
N ALA A 232 18.73 3.25 -11.72
CA ALA A 232 18.31 4.46 -11.02
C ALA A 232 16.79 4.68 -11.08
N LEU A 233 16.16 4.37 -12.22
CA LEU A 233 14.71 4.40 -12.42
C LEU A 233 14.01 3.15 -11.86
N ARG A 234 14.78 2.15 -11.42
CA ARG A 234 14.31 0.84 -10.95
C ARG A 234 13.44 0.11 -11.98
N VAL A 235 13.77 0.32 -13.25
CA VAL A 235 13.13 -0.34 -14.39
C VAL A 235 13.53 -1.81 -14.48
N ASP A 236 14.63 -2.19 -13.84
CA ASP A 236 15.18 -3.54 -13.72
C ASP A 236 14.42 -4.40 -12.68
N ARG A 237 13.93 -3.80 -11.59
CA ARG A 237 13.25 -4.53 -10.51
C ARG A 237 11.90 -5.07 -10.95
N THR A 238 11.72 -6.39 -10.97
CA THR A 238 10.41 -7.01 -11.23
C THR A 238 9.39 -6.60 -10.16
N VAL A 239 8.12 -6.42 -10.55
CA VAL A 239 7.03 -6.13 -9.59
C VAL A 239 6.97 -7.20 -8.50
N PHE A 240 7.31 -8.43 -8.85
CA PHE A 240 7.46 -9.54 -7.91
C PHE A 240 8.61 -9.31 -6.93
N SER A 241 9.79 -8.86 -7.38
CA SER A 241 10.90 -8.51 -6.50
C SER A 241 10.53 -7.38 -5.54
N ASP A 242 9.83 -6.35 -6.00
CA ASP A 242 9.37 -5.24 -5.15
C ASP A 242 8.30 -5.67 -4.14
N ILE A 243 7.40 -6.60 -4.51
CA ILE A 243 6.41 -7.20 -3.60
C ILE A 243 7.09 -8.16 -2.61
N GLN A 244 8.13 -8.86 -3.03
CA GLN A 244 8.86 -9.82 -2.21
C GLN A 244 9.83 -9.12 -1.24
N THR A 245 10.45 -8.01 -1.65
CA THR A 245 11.31 -7.19 -0.78
C THR A 245 10.53 -6.25 0.11
N ASN A 246 9.38 -5.74 -0.33
CA ASN A 246 8.48 -5.07 0.60
C ASN A 246 7.72 -6.14 1.39
N LEU A 247 8.21 -6.38 2.61
CA LEU A 247 7.55 -7.07 3.72
C LEU A 247 6.06 -6.69 3.94
N ALA A 248 5.53 -5.70 3.21
CA ALA A 248 4.14 -5.34 3.12
C ALA A 248 3.19 -6.50 2.75
N VAL A 249 3.60 -7.43 1.90
CA VAL A 249 2.76 -8.57 1.44
C VAL A 249 3.15 -9.87 2.13
N VAL A 250 4.44 -10.07 2.37
CA VAL A 250 4.95 -11.27 3.04
C VAL A 250 4.82 -11.16 4.56
N GLY A 251 4.91 -9.95 5.13
CA GLY A 251 4.82 -9.69 6.56
C GLY A 251 3.48 -10.11 7.17
N PRO A 252 2.32 -9.82 6.56
CA PRO A 252 1.04 -10.37 7.02
C PRO A 252 1.00 -11.91 6.99
N LEU A 253 1.58 -12.54 5.96
CA LEU A 253 1.67 -14.01 5.88
C LEU A 253 2.64 -14.60 6.91
N LEU A 254 3.76 -13.93 7.18
CA LEU A 254 4.71 -14.29 8.23
C LEU A 254 4.15 -14.03 9.61
N ALA A 255 3.35 -12.98 9.81
CA ALA A 255 2.65 -12.71 11.05
C ALA A 255 1.55 -13.74 11.29
N ALA A 256 0.79 -14.10 10.25
CA ALA A 256 -0.16 -15.21 10.30
C ALA A 256 0.56 -16.53 10.63
N ALA A 257 1.66 -16.85 9.92
CA ALA A 257 2.46 -18.03 10.20
C ALA A 257 3.05 -18.02 11.63
N ALA A 258 3.62 -16.90 12.08
CA ALA A 258 4.15 -16.74 13.43
C ALA A 258 3.06 -16.87 14.50
N SER A 259 1.86 -16.35 14.24
CA SER A 259 0.72 -16.53 15.16
C SER A 259 0.31 -17.99 15.30
N VAL A 260 0.43 -18.78 14.23
CA VAL A 260 0.18 -20.23 14.22
C VAL A 260 1.31 -21.00 14.90
N PHE A 261 2.57 -20.57 14.75
CA PHE A 261 3.70 -21.22 15.43
C PHE A 261 3.76 -20.90 16.93
N LEU A 262 3.27 -19.73 17.34
CA LEU A 262 3.10 -19.33 18.74
C LEU A 262 1.82 -19.91 19.38
N SER A 263 1.02 -20.68 18.64
CA SER A 263 -0.18 -21.36 19.14
C SER A 263 0.04 -22.83 19.48
N ARG A 264 1.28 -23.32 19.41
CA ARG A 264 1.72 -24.61 19.96
C ARG A 264 2.54 -24.37 21.21
#